data_AF-A0A929RSA0-F1
#
_entry.id   AF-A0A929RSA0-F1
#
_cell.length_a   1.000
_cell.length_b   1.000
_cell.length_c   1.000
_cell.angle_alpha   90.00
_cell.angle_beta   90.00
_cell.angle_gamma   90.00
#
_symmetry.space_group_name_H-M   'P 1'
#
loop_
_entity.id
_entity.type
_entity.pdbx_description
1 polymer ?
#
loop_
_entity_poly.entity_id
_entity_poly.type
_entity_poly.pdbx_seq_one_letter_code
_entity_poly.pdbx_strand_id
1 'polypeptide(L)'
;VIGNPRPAWLIDAALRVAPRFSADLAWKLQQASHLTGLSRPSEVLRAFGDYTMEPLEGRITQPCLVLAGDADQYVPFERLGDVRRALANAAELDVRAFRDAQDPDMAQHCQIGDLDRAFAIMGEWLILCK
;
A
#
# COMPACT_ATOMS: atom_id res chain seq x y z
N VAL A 1 -14.88 13.53 -6.45
CA VAL A 1 -15.49 14.53 -5.54
C VAL A 1 -15.15 14.13 -4.12
N ILE A 2 -14.10 14.71 -3.53
CA ILE A 2 -13.72 14.43 -2.14
C ILE A 2 -14.70 15.20 -1.25
N GLY A 3 -15.57 14.47 -0.57
CA GLY A 3 -16.56 15.02 0.35
C GLY A 3 -15.87 15.80 1.46
N ASN A 4 -16.26 17.09 1.55
CA ASN A 4 -16.00 18.06 2.61
C ASN A 4 -14.71 17.85 3.43
N PRO A 5 -13.64 18.65 3.23
CA PRO A 5 -12.42 18.50 4.01
C PRO A 5 -12.76 18.66 5.48
N ARG A 6 -12.72 17.56 6.24
CA ARG A 6 -12.88 17.62 7.69
C ARG A 6 -11.85 18.63 8.19
N PRO A 7 -12.25 19.61 9.01
CA PRO A 7 -11.31 20.62 9.46
C PRO A 7 -10.10 19.96 10.12
N ALA A 8 -8.88 20.37 9.78
CA ALA A 8 -7.65 19.75 10.28
C ALA A 8 -7.61 19.65 11.81
N TRP A 9 -8.19 20.64 12.51
CA TRP A 9 -8.30 20.64 13.97
C TRP A 9 -9.15 19.47 14.51
N LEU A 10 -10.18 19.04 13.78
CA LEU A 10 -11.04 17.92 14.18
C LEU A 10 -10.29 16.59 14.05
N ILE A 11 -9.51 16.44 12.98
CA ILE A 11 -8.64 15.28 12.76
C ILE A 11 -7.58 15.21 13.87
N ASP A 12 -6.91 16.34 14.14
CA ASP A 12 -5.91 16.43 15.21
C ASP A 12 -6.50 16.10 16.58
N ALA A 13 -7.68 16.63 16.90
CA ALA A 13 -8.34 16.37 18.18
C ALA A 13 -8.72 14.88 18.33
N ALA A 14 -9.33 14.29 17.30
CA ALA A 14 -9.72 12.88 17.32
C ALA A 14 -8.50 11.95 17.44
N LEU A 15 -7.46 12.18 16.63
CA LEU A 15 -6.25 11.36 16.60
C LEU A 15 -5.32 11.59 17.80
N ARG A 16 -5.56 12.61 18.62
CA ARG A 16 -4.95 12.72 19.96
C ARG A 16 -5.63 11.85 21.01
N VAL A 17 -6.88 11.47 20.80
CA VAL A 17 -7.69 10.72 21.78
C VAL A 17 -7.75 9.24 21.42
N ALA A 18 -8.00 8.90 20.15
CA ALA A 18 -8.19 7.53 19.67
C ALA A 18 -7.05 6.55 20.02
N PRO A 19 -5.76 6.93 20.00
CA PRO A 19 -4.65 6.06 20.43
C PRO A 19 -4.76 5.48 21.84
N ARG A 20 -5.49 6.14 22.74
CA ARG A 20 -5.72 5.63 24.11
C ARG A 20 -6.54 4.34 24.14
N PHE A 21 -7.22 4.02 23.05
CA PHE A 21 -8.11 2.86 22.93
C PHE A 21 -7.57 1.79 21.96
N SER A 22 -6.43 2.01 21.31
CA SER A 22 -5.82 1.05 20.39
C SER A 22 -4.30 1.20 20.38
N ALA A 23 -3.62 0.16 20.84
CA ALA A 23 -2.15 0.10 20.82
C ALA A 23 -1.59 0.13 19.39
N ASP A 24 -2.27 -0.53 18.45
CA ASP A 24 -1.92 -0.51 17.03
C ASP A 24 -2.00 0.91 16.45
N LEU A 25 -3.08 1.64 16.72
CA LEU A 25 -3.23 3.02 16.26
C LEU A 25 -2.19 3.95 16.92
N ALA A 26 -1.91 3.76 18.21
CA ALA A 26 -0.88 4.52 18.91
C ALA A 26 0.49 4.33 18.29
N TRP A 27 0.86 3.07 18.01
CA TRP A 27 2.12 2.73 17.37
C TRP A 27 2.19 3.29 15.94
N LYS A 28 1.13 3.13 15.13
CA LYS A 28 1.08 3.66 13.76
C LYS A 28 1.26 5.17 13.70
N LEU A 29 0.59 5.93 14.57
CA LEU A 29 0.76 7.39 14.61
C LEU A 29 2.15 7.80 15.08
N GLN A 30 2.72 7.10 16.07
CA GLN A 30 4.08 7.37 16.52
C GLN A 30 5.10 7.14 15.39
N GLN A 31 5.00 6.01 14.68
CA GLN A 31 5.89 5.70 13.55
C GLN A 31 5.67 6.68 12.40
N ALA A 32 4.43 7.02 12.07
CA ALA A 32 4.13 7.98 11.02
C ALA A 32 4.73 9.37 11.33
N SER A 33 4.63 9.84 12.57
CA SER A 33 5.29 11.07 13.02
C SER A 33 6.82 10.97 12.97
N HIS A 34 7.39 9.82 13.35
CA HIS A 34 8.83 9.60 13.26
C HIS A 34 9.35 9.64 11.82
N LEU A 35 8.66 8.96 10.90
CA LEU A 35 9.03 8.87 9.49
C LEU A 35 8.90 10.21 8.76
N THR A 36 7.88 11.00 9.09
CA THR A 36 7.62 12.29 8.43
C THR A 36 8.30 13.47 9.12
N GLY A 37 8.75 13.31 10.37
CA GLY A 37 9.23 14.42 11.20
C GLY A 37 8.12 15.38 11.67
N LEU A 38 6.85 15.04 11.41
CA LEU A 38 5.69 15.89 11.71
C LEU A 38 5.02 15.45 13.01
N SER A 39 4.53 16.42 13.79
CA SER A 39 3.90 16.15 15.09
C SER A 39 2.37 16.27 15.07
N ARG A 40 1.79 16.85 14.02
CA ARG A 40 0.33 16.99 13.89
C ARG A 40 -0.22 15.86 13.01
N PRO A 41 -1.19 15.06 13.51
CA PRO A 41 -1.75 13.95 12.73
C PRO A 41 -2.31 14.36 11.38
N SER A 42 -2.96 15.54 11.27
CA SER A 42 -3.47 16.04 10.00
C SER A 42 -2.37 16.39 8.99
N GLU A 43 -1.21 16.87 9.45
CA GLU A 43 -0.05 17.16 8.59
C GLU A 43 0.62 15.86 8.14
N VAL A 44 0.76 14.88 9.05
CA VAL A 44 1.24 13.52 8.73
C VAL A 44 0.38 12.88 7.64
N LEU A 45 -0.95 12.90 7.79
CA LEU A 45 -1.87 12.35 6.80
C LEU A 45 -1.81 13.08 5.46
N ARG A 46 -1.57 14.40 5.48
CA ARG A 46 -1.37 15.18 4.25
C ARG A 46 -0.06 14.78 3.56
N ALA A 47 1.02 14.62 4.32
CA ALA A 47 2.32 14.19 3.78
C ALA A 47 2.26 12.81 3.15
N PHE A 48 1.42 11.89 3.65
CA PHE A 48 1.18 10.61 2.99
C PHE A 48 0.56 10.72 1.60
N GLY A 49 -0.08 11.84 1.27
CA GLY A 49 -0.55 12.13 -0.09
C GLY A 49 0.58 12.22 -1.12
N ASP A 50 1.80 12.53 -0.70
CA ASP A 50 2.96 12.63 -1.59
C ASP A 50 3.50 11.24 -2.01
N TYR A 51 3.11 10.17 -1.30
CA TYR A 51 3.49 8.80 -1.61
C TYR A 51 2.54 8.22 -2.67
N THR A 52 2.68 8.73 -3.89
CA THR A 52 1.87 8.36 -5.05
C THR A 52 2.75 7.92 -6.22
N MET A 53 2.18 7.10 -7.11
CA MET A 53 2.80 6.71 -8.38
C MET A 53 2.46 7.66 -9.55
N GLU A 54 1.59 8.66 -9.33
CA GLU A 54 1.13 9.60 -10.37
C GLU A 54 2.29 10.23 -11.17
N PRO A 55 3.41 10.70 -10.55
CA PRO A 55 4.55 11.24 -11.31
C PRO A 55 5.32 10.22 -12.17
N LEU A 56 5.04 8.93 -12.00
CA LEU A 56 5.65 7.83 -12.76
C LEU A 56 4.76 7.34 -13.90
N GLU A 57 3.53 7.84 -14.03
CA GLU A 57 2.60 7.42 -15.08
C GLU A 57 3.23 7.53 -16.46
N GLY A 58 3.19 6.42 -17.19
CA GLY A 58 3.73 6.30 -18.53
C GLY A 58 5.26 6.30 -18.65
N ARG A 59 6.00 6.39 -17.52
CA ARG A 59 7.47 6.41 -17.49
C ARG A 59 8.10 5.05 -17.24
N ILE A 60 7.33 4.10 -16.73
CA ILE A 60 7.76 2.74 -16.47
C ILE A 60 7.57 1.92 -17.75
N THR A 61 8.68 1.46 -18.33
CA THR A 61 8.69 0.74 -19.61
C THR A 61 9.35 -0.64 -19.54
N GLN A 62 10.00 -0.98 -18.43
CA GLN A 62 10.52 -2.32 -18.19
C GLN A 62 9.40 -3.33 -17.86
N PRO A 63 9.64 -4.65 -18.01
CA PRO A 63 8.74 -5.67 -17.50
C PRO A 63 8.50 -5.52 -15.99
N CYS A 64 7.28 -5.79 -15.55
CA CYS A 64 6.87 -5.63 -14.15
C CYS A 64 6.06 -6.84 -13.66
N LEU A 65 6.40 -7.32 -12.46
CA LEU A 65 5.60 -8.26 -11.69
C LEU A 65 4.90 -7.52 -10.54
N VAL A 66 3.60 -7.75 -10.37
CA VAL A 66 2.81 -7.27 -9.23
C VAL A 66 2.19 -8.46 -8.51
N LEU A 67 2.46 -8.57 -7.21
CA LEU A 67 1.76 -9.48 -6.31
C LEU A 67 0.77 -8.66 -5.47
N ALA A 68 -0.47 -9.11 -5.36
CA ALA A 68 -1.49 -8.43 -4.56
C ALA A 68 -2.43 -9.45 -3.91
N GLY A 69 -2.61 -9.34 -2.59
CA GLY A 69 -3.56 -10.14 -1.82
C GLY A 69 -4.78 -9.33 -1.40
N ASP A 70 -5.97 -9.93 -1.39
CA ASP A 70 -7.20 -9.22 -1.03
C ASP A 70 -7.54 -9.21 0.46
N ALA A 71 -6.71 -9.84 1.28
CA ALA A 71 -6.71 -9.73 2.74
C ALA A 71 -5.56 -8.85 3.27
N ASP A 72 -4.95 -8.03 2.41
CA ASP A 72 -3.94 -7.05 2.81
C ASP A 72 -4.53 -6.00 3.78
N GLN A 73 -3.92 -5.91 4.97
CA GLN A 73 -4.39 -5.08 6.08
C GLN A 73 -4.05 -3.58 5.92
N TYR A 74 -3.21 -3.23 4.95
CA TYR A 74 -2.67 -1.88 4.79
C TYR A 74 -2.97 -1.28 3.41
N VAL A 75 -3.00 -2.11 2.37
CA VAL A 75 -3.22 -1.68 0.99
C VAL A 75 -4.53 -2.31 0.48
N PRO A 76 -5.61 -1.52 0.33
CA PRO A 76 -6.87 -2.05 -0.21
C PRO A 76 -6.69 -2.67 -1.59
N PHE A 77 -7.32 -3.82 -1.82
CA PHE A 77 -7.16 -4.57 -3.07
C PHE A 77 -7.57 -3.77 -4.32
N GLU A 78 -8.51 -2.84 -4.19
CA GLU A 78 -8.96 -1.94 -5.25
C GLU A 78 -7.83 -1.05 -5.79
N ARG A 79 -6.79 -0.79 -4.97
CA ARG A 79 -5.59 -0.04 -5.38
C ARG A 79 -4.80 -0.74 -6.48
N LEU A 80 -5.01 -2.04 -6.69
CA LEU A 80 -4.45 -2.75 -7.85
C LEU A 80 -4.85 -2.10 -9.17
N GLY A 81 -6.05 -1.49 -9.24
CA GLY A 81 -6.47 -0.71 -10.40
C GLY A 81 -5.59 0.52 -10.64
N ASP A 82 -5.16 1.20 -9.58
CA ASP A 82 -4.27 2.37 -9.66
C ASP A 82 -2.86 1.94 -10.11
N VAL A 83 -2.34 0.83 -9.55
CA VAL A 83 -1.05 0.25 -9.93
C VAL A 83 -1.05 -0.15 -11.41
N ARG A 84 -2.10 -0.81 -11.89
CA ARG A 84 -2.24 -1.19 -13.31
C ARG A 84 -2.23 0.03 -14.23
N ARG A 85 -2.85 1.14 -13.84
CA ARG A 85 -2.81 2.39 -14.63
C ARG A 85 -1.41 3.01 -14.66
N ALA A 86 -0.74 3.07 -13.50
CA ALA A 86 0.62 3.58 -13.43
C ALA A 86 1.62 2.76 -14.27
N LEU A 87 1.39 1.45 -14.37
CA LEU A 87 2.21 0.50 -15.13
C LEU A 87 1.70 0.25 -16.56
N ALA A 88 0.79 1.07 -17.10
CA ALA A 88 0.19 0.85 -18.41
C ALA A 88 1.19 0.80 -19.58
N ASN A 89 2.38 1.41 -19.41
CA ASN A 89 3.44 1.43 -20.42
C ASN A 89 4.56 0.40 -20.17
N ALA A 90 4.45 -0.45 -19.15
CA ALA A 90 5.41 -1.52 -18.93
C ALA A 90 5.49 -2.43 -20.17
N ALA A 91 6.69 -2.87 -20.54
CA ALA A 91 6.87 -3.77 -21.69
C ALA A 91 6.07 -5.07 -21.54
N GLU A 92 5.95 -5.54 -20.30
CA GLU A 92 5.09 -6.65 -19.88
C GLU A 92 4.62 -6.38 -18.45
N LEU A 93 3.38 -6.74 -18.15
CA LEU A 93 2.80 -6.59 -16.82
C LEU A 93 2.16 -7.90 -16.37
N ASP A 94 2.89 -8.63 -15.55
CA ASP A 94 2.41 -9.82 -14.86
C ASP A 94 1.78 -9.45 -13.53
N VAL A 95 0.56 -9.92 -13.30
CA VAL A 95 -0.15 -9.67 -12.04
C VAL A 95 -0.63 -10.98 -11.45
N ARG A 96 -0.13 -11.29 -10.24
CA ARG A 96 -0.61 -12.41 -9.41
C ARG A 96 -1.51 -11.85 -8.32
N ALA A 97 -2.82 -12.07 -8.49
CA ALA A 97 -3.82 -11.70 -7.50
C ALA A 97 -4.19 -12.92 -6.64
N PHE A 98 -3.95 -12.81 -5.33
CA PHE A 98 -4.28 -13.83 -4.35
C PHE A 98 -5.58 -13.47 -3.63
N ARG A 99 -6.45 -14.46 -3.51
CA ARG A 99 -7.76 -14.33 -2.89
C ARG A 99 -7.77 -15.13 -1.61
N ASP A 100 -8.11 -14.53 -0.49
CA ASP A 100 -8.08 -15.17 0.83
C ASP A 100 -8.91 -16.46 0.87
N ALA A 101 -10.06 -16.45 0.20
CA ALA A 101 -10.94 -17.61 0.10
C ALA A 101 -10.35 -18.79 -0.71
N GLN A 102 -9.25 -18.60 -1.44
CA GLN A 102 -8.56 -19.65 -2.20
C GLN A 102 -7.14 -19.92 -1.69
N ASP A 103 -6.45 -18.87 -1.24
CA ASP A 103 -5.02 -18.87 -0.93
C ASP A 103 -4.75 -17.89 0.24
N PRO A 104 -5.21 -18.24 1.46
CA PRO A 104 -5.18 -17.33 2.61
C PRO A 104 -3.75 -16.95 3.03
N ASP A 105 -2.78 -17.84 2.83
CA ASP A 105 -1.39 -17.60 3.19
C ASP A 105 -0.73 -16.55 2.26
N MET A 106 -1.15 -16.50 0.99
CA MET A 106 -0.65 -15.52 0.02
C MET A 106 -1.48 -14.24 -0.05
N ALA A 107 -2.70 -14.21 0.50
CA ALA A 107 -3.60 -13.06 0.40
C ALA A 107 -3.31 -11.91 1.39
N GLN A 108 -2.41 -12.13 2.34
CA GLN A 108 -2.04 -11.15 3.38
C GLN A 108 -1.02 -10.13 2.85
N HIS A 109 -0.83 -9.03 3.59
CA HIS A 109 0.16 -8.01 3.23
C HIS A 109 1.55 -8.60 2.99
N CYS A 110 2.19 -8.21 1.89
CA CYS A 110 3.49 -8.72 1.47
C CYS A 110 3.58 -10.25 1.33
N GLN A 111 2.44 -10.95 1.18
CA GLN A 111 2.38 -12.42 1.13
C GLN A 111 3.03 -13.06 2.37
N ILE A 112 2.92 -12.41 3.54
CA ILE A 112 3.65 -12.79 4.76
C ILE A 112 3.28 -14.19 5.28
N GLY A 113 2.14 -14.76 4.87
CA GLY A 113 1.75 -16.12 5.25
C GLY A 113 2.57 -17.21 4.56
N ASP A 114 3.19 -16.93 3.41
CA ASP A 114 4.06 -17.89 2.70
C ASP A 114 5.16 -17.15 1.90
N LEU A 115 6.17 -16.67 2.63
CA LEU A 115 7.30 -15.94 2.05
C LEU A 115 8.14 -16.80 1.11
N ASP A 116 8.29 -18.10 1.39
CA ASP A 116 9.09 -19.00 0.56
C ASP A 116 8.48 -19.11 -0.84
N ARG A 117 7.16 -19.28 -0.92
CA ARG A 117 6.44 -19.26 -2.20
C ARG A 117 6.45 -17.90 -2.87
N ALA A 118 6.32 -16.82 -2.11
CA ALA A 118 6.44 -15.47 -2.67
C ALA A 118 7.82 -15.26 -3.34
N PHE A 119 8.90 -15.65 -2.68
CA PHE A 119 10.25 -15.56 -3.23
C PHE A 119 10.47 -16.51 -4.41
N ALA A 120 9.91 -17.73 -4.38
CA ALA A 120 9.96 -18.64 -5.51
C ALA A 120 9.31 -18.01 -6.76
N ILE A 121 8.12 -17.43 -6.63
CA ILE A 121 7.42 -16.74 -7.73
C ILE A 121 8.27 -15.58 -8.27
N MET A 122 8.82 -14.74 -7.40
CA MET A 122 9.68 -13.63 -7.81
C MET A 122 10.95 -14.11 -8.53
N GLY A 123 11.59 -15.15 -7.99
CA GLY A 123 12.82 -15.73 -8.56
C GLY A 123 12.58 -16.38 -9.92
N GLU A 124 11.53 -17.19 -10.06
CA GLU A 124 11.13 -17.77 -11.34
C GLU A 124 10.82 -16.68 -12.37
N TRP A 125 10.10 -15.64 -11.97
CA TRP A 125 9.79 -14.52 -12.84
C TRP A 125 11.06 -13.81 -13.33
N LEU A 126 12.02 -13.52 -12.45
CA LEU A 126 13.28 -12.88 -12.81
C LEU A 126 14.14 -13.69 -13.79
N ILE A 127 14.05 -15.03 -13.75
CA ILE A 127 14.81 -15.91 -14.64
C ILE A 127 14.14 -16.07 -16.02
N LEU A 128 12.81 -16.00 -16.06
CA LEU A 128 12.02 -16.21 -17.27
C LEU A 128 11.74 -14.92 -18.05
N CYS A 129 11.68 -13.79 -17.35
CA CYS A 129 11.46 -12.50 -17.96
C CYS A 129 12.68 -12.10 -18.81
N LYS A 130 12.48 -11.85 -20.11
CA LYS A 130 13.51 -11.42 -21.06
C LYS A 130 13.38 -9.94 -21.39
#